data_AF-A0A2W4ZHB0-F1
#
_entry.id   AF-A0A2W4ZHB0-F1
#
_cell.length_a   1.000
_cell.length_b   1.000
_cell.length_c   1.000
_cell.angle_alpha   90.00
_cell.angle_beta   90.00
_cell.angle_gamma   90.00
#
_symmetry.space_group_name_H-M   'P 1'
#
loop_
_entity.id
_entity.type
_entity.pdbx_description
1 polymer ?
#
loop_
_entity_poly.entity_id
_entity_poly.type
_entity_poly.pdbx_seq_one_letter_code
_entity_poly.pdbx_strand_id
1 'polypeptide(L)'
;MTGVQKAAAIIALAVVALGWFNWRMWRRFREAKAYRAGWSAADCDAMLADAGVSPTVAALTRELVAPCYGAGVVPHPDDDLARFLMIDDEEVADLVEAAWERLGRAMPTPADPVELPSMKDVRDLAVYLQSVAAASNRQPAA
;
A
#
# COMPACT_ATOMS: atom_id res chain seq x y z
N MET A 1 26.08 -30.86 17.51
CA MET A 1 25.47 -30.61 16.18
C MET A 1 26.56 -30.21 15.20
N THR A 2 26.66 -30.92 14.07
CA THR A 2 27.59 -30.56 12.98
C THR A 2 27.12 -29.28 12.26
N GLY A 3 28.00 -28.62 11.51
CA GLY A 3 27.65 -27.40 10.75
C GLY A 3 26.49 -27.62 9.77
N VAL A 4 26.42 -28.82 9.16
CA VAL A 4 25.34 -29.22 8.25
C VAL A 4 23.99 -29.32 8.97
N GLN A 5 23.97 -29.88 10.18
CA GLN A 5 22.73 -29.99 10.98
C GLN A 5 22.19 -28.60 11.37
N LYS A 6 23.06 -27.64 11.67
CA LYS A 6 22.66 -26.26 11.96
C LYS A 6 22.07 -25.57 10.73
N ALA A 7 22.71 -25.70 9.56
CA ALA A 7 22.20 -25.13 8.32
C ALA A 7 20.84 -25.71 7.93
N ALA A 8 20.68 -27.04 8.03
CA ALA A 8 19.41 -27.71 7.76
C ALA A 8 18.27 -27.24 8.70
N ALA A 9 18.58 -27.05 9.99
CA ALA A 9 17.61 -26.54 10.96
C ALA A 9 17.16 -25.10 10.65
N ILE A 10 18.08 -24.22 10.22
CA ILE A 10 17.75 -22.84 9.82
C ILE A 10 16.86 -22.84 8.58
N ILE A 11 17.20 -23.65 7.56
CA ILE A 11 16.40 -23.76 6.34
C ILE A 11 15.00 -24.28 6.67
N ALA A 12 14.89 -25.33 7.48
CA ALA A 12 13.60 -25.88 7.89
C ALA A 12 12.74 -24.83 8.62
N LEU A 13 13.35 -24.06 9.51
CA LEU A 13 12.66 -22.99 10.23
C LEU A 13 12.19 -21.87 9.27
N ALA A 14 13.02 -21.50 8.28
CA ALA A 14 12.66 -20.52 7.27
C ALA A 14 11.48 -21.01 6.39
N VAL A 15 11.48 -22.27 5.98
CA VAL A 15 10.39 -22.87 5.19
C VAL A 15 9.08 -22.89 6.01
N VAL A 16 9.14 -23.27 7.29
CA VAL A 16 7.97 -23.24 8.17
C VAL A 16 7.45 -21.81 8.36
N ALA A 17 8.34 -20.84 8.57
CA ALA A 17 7.97 -19.43 8.71
C ALA A 17 7.30 -18.89 7.43
N LEU A 18 7.87 -19.16 6.26
CA LEU A 18 7.30 -18.77 4.97
C LEU A 18 5.94 -19.44 4.72
N GLY A 19 5.82 -20.74 5.01
CA GLY A 19 4.57 -21.47 4.87
C GLY A 19 3.47 -20.92 5.77
N TRP A 20 3.78 -20.62 7.03
CA TRP A 20 2.85 -20.02 7.98
C TRP A 20 2.43 -18.60 7.55
N PHE A 21 3.39 -17.77 7.12
CA PHE A 21 3.13 -16.41 6.64
C PHE A 21 2.20 -16.42 5.43
N ASN A 22 2.50 -17.25 4.43
CA ASN A 22 1.67 -17.41 3.24
C ASN A 22 0.25 -17.90 3.58
N TRP A 23 0.13 -18.87 4.49
CA TRP A 23 -1.17 -19.36 4.93
C TRP A 23 -2.00 -18.29 5.64
N ARG A 24 -1.37 -17.50 6.52
CA ARG A 24 -2.02 -16.38 7.22
C ARG A 24 -2.52 -15.33 6.23
N MET A 25 -1.70 -14.91 5.26
CA MET A 25 -2.09 -13.94 4.23
C MET A 25 -3.24 -14.47 3.36
N TRP A 26 -3.12 -15.72 2.89
CA TRP A 26 -4.15 -16.38 2.10
C TRP A 26 -5.50 -16.40 2.84
N ARG A 27 -5.51 -16.75 4.12
CA ARG A 27 -6.74 -16.77 4.92
C ARG A 27 -7.40 -15.39 4.99
N ARG A 28 -6.62 -14.34 5.24
CA ARG A 28 -7.12 -12.96 5.35
C ARG A 28 -7.68 -12.44 4.04
N PHE A 29 -6.96 -12.64 2.94
CA PHE A 29 -7.45 -12.23 1.62
C PHE A 29 -8.67 -13.04 1.18
N ARG A 30 -8.78 -14.32 1.57
CA ARG A 30 -10.00 -15.11 1.34
C ARG A 30 -11.19 -14.54 2.10
N GLU A 31 -11.01 -14.14 3.35
CA GLU A 31 -12.06 -13.50 4.17
C GLU A 31 -12.45 -12.13 3.58
N ALA A 32 -11.47 -11.30 3.21
CA ALA A 32 -11.72 -10.01 2.55
C ALA A 32 -12.42 -10.17 1.19
N LYS A 33 -12.02 -11.16 0.38
CA LYS A 33 -12.66 -11.47 -0.90
C LYS A 33 -14.12 -11.87 -0.74
N ALA A 34 -14.43 -12.65 0.31
CA ALA A 34 -15.80 -13.05 0.61
C ALA A 34 -16.64 -11.85 1.09
N TYR A 35 -16.08 -11.00 1.94
CA TYR A 35 -16.75 -9.78 2.42
C TYR A 35 -17.02 -8.79 1.27
N ARG A 36 -16.07 -8.66 0.34
CA ARG A 36 -16.13 -7.74 -0.81
C ARG A 36 -16.66 -8.40 -2.07
N ALA A 37 -17.42 -9.49 -1.92
CA ALA A 37 -17.97 -10.20 -3.05
C ALA A 37 -18.94 -9.28 -3.82
N GLY A 38 -18.68 -9.11 -5.12
CA GLY A 38 -19.46 -8.22 -5.98
C GLY A 38 -19.03 -6.75 -5.95
N TRP A 39 -18.03 -6.40 -5.14
CA TRP A 39 -17.43 -5.08 -5.21
C TRP A 39 -16.57 -4.95 -6.47
N SER A 40 -16.46 -3.72 -6.92
CA SER A 40 -15.74 -3.27 -8.10
C SER A 40 -14.74 -2.18 -7.71
N ALA A 41 -13.88 -1.80 -8.64
CA ALA A 41 -13.01 -0.64 -8.47
C ALA A 41 -13.80 0.64 -8.12
N ALA A 42 -15.01 0.79 -8.68
CA ALA A 42 -15.85 1.95 -8.44
C ALA A 42 -16.33 2.07 -6.98
N ASP A 43 -16.46 0.95 -6.26
CA ASP A 43 -16.84 0.98 -4.85
C ASP A 43 -15.71 1.56 -3.99
N CYS A 44 -14.46 1.19 -4.27
CA CYS A 44 -13.29 1.81 -3.62
C CYS A 44 -13.20 3.30 -3.97
N ASP A 45 -13.31 3.64 -5.25
CA ASP A 45 -13.21 5.02 -5.73
C ASP A 45 -14.32 5.91 -5.11
N ALA A 46 -15.54 5.38 -4.92
CA ALA A 46 -16.64 6.08 -4.25
C ALA A 46 -16.35 6.32 -2.75
N MET A 47 -15.83 5.31 -2.04
CA MET A 47 -15.48 5.46 -0.62
C MET A 47 -14.31 6.44 -0.41
N LEU A 48 -13.38 6.52 -1.35
CA LEU A 48 -12.32 7.54 -1.34
C LEU A 48 -12.86 8.93 -1.69
N ALA A 49 -13.83 9.02 -2.60
CA ALA A 49 -14.51 10.28 -2.91
C ALA A 49 -15.22 10.86 -1.68
N ASP A 50 -15.85 10.01 -0.85
CA ASP A 50 -16.45 10.42 0.43
C ASP A 50 -15.40 10.99 1.42
N ALA A 51 -14.13 10.60 1.27
CA ALA A 51 -13.00 11.15 2.02
C ALA A 51 -12.40 12.43 1.38
N GLY A 52 -13.01 12.97 0.32
CA GLY A 52 -12.56 14.18 -0.37
C GLY A 52 -11.44 13.95 -1.38
N VAL A 53 -11.20 12.69 -1.78
CA VAL A 53 -10.18 12.34 -2.78
C VAL A 53 -10.75 12.47 -4.19
N SER A 54 -10.03 13.14 -5.08
CA SER A 54 -10.42 13.27 -6.48
C SER A 54 -10.34 11.94 -7.23
N PRO A 55 -11.15 11.73 -8.29
CA PRO A 55 -11.15 10.47 -9.05
C PRO A 55 -9.76 10.07 -9.57
N THR A 56 -8.95 11.03 -10.01
CA THR A 56 -7.59 10.77 -10.49
C THR A 56 -6.69 10.22 -9.39
N VAL A 57 -6.75 10.80 -8.19
CA VAL A 57 -5.95 10.34 -7.04
C VAL A 57 -6.48 9.01 -6.52
N ALA A 58 -7.80 8.82 -6.47
CA ALA A 58 -8.40 7.54 -6.08
C ALA A 58 -7.95 6.39 -7.00
N ALA A 59 -7.98 6.60 -8.32
CA ALA A 59 -7.48 5.63 -9.29
C ALA A 59 -5.98 5.35 -9.10
N LEU A 60 -5.17 6.40 -8.93
CA LEU A 60 -3.74 6.28 -8.67
C LEU A 60 -3.45 5.47 -7.39
N THR A 61 -4.10 5.80 -6.28
CA THR A 61 -3.94 5.07 -5.02
C THR A 61 -4.29 3.60 -5.21
N ARG A 62 -5.42 3.31 -5.86
CA ARG A 62 -5.87 1.94 -6.12
C ARG A 62 -4.84 1.16 -6.96
N GLU A 63 -4.27 1.77 -7.99
CA GLU A 63 -3.24 1.15 -8.81
C GLU A 63 -1.95 0.87 -8.04
N LEU A 64 -1.54 1.78 -7.17
CA LEU A 64 -0.33 1.65 -6.35
C LEU A 64 -0.45 0.52 -5.34
N VAL A 65 -1.60 0.40 -4.66
CA VAL A 65 -1.78 -0.64 -3.63
C VAL A 65 -2.20 -1.98 -4.21
N ALA A 66 -2.71 -2.05 -5.45
CA ALA A 66 -3.20 -3.28 -6.07
C ALA A 66 -2.23 -4.47 -6.01
N PRO A 67 -0.90 -4.32 -6.21
CA PRO A 67 0.06 -5.43 -6.09
C PRO A 67 0.14 -6.04 -4.69
N CYS A 68 -0.22 -5.27 -3.65
CA CYS A 68 -0.20 -5.71 -2.26
C CYS A 68 -1.42 -6.58 -1.90
N TYR A 69 -2.41 -6.69 -2.79
CA TYR A 69 -3.62 -7.47 -2.57
C TYR A 69 -3.55 -8.85 -3.24
N GLY A 70 -4.19 -9.83 -2.60
CA GLY A 70 -4.48 -11.12 -3.22
C GLY A 70 -5.40 -10.97 -4.45
N ALA A 71 -5.25 -11.87 -5.42
CA ALA A 71 -5.99 -11.82 -6.68
C ALA A 71 -7.52 -11.75 -6.49
N GLY A 72 -8.12 -10.69 -7.07
CA GLY A 72 -9.56 -10.44 -7.03
C GLY A 72 -10.06 -9.89 -5.68
N VAL A 73 -9.18 -9.37 -4.83
CA VAL A 73 -9.56 -8.57 -3.66
C VAL A 73 -9.56 -7.10 -4.07
N VAL A 74 -10.71 -6.45 -3.96
CA VAL A 74 -10.82 -5.00 -4.16
C VAL A 74 -10.26 -4.29 -2.92
N PRO A 75 -9.40 -3.25 -3.06
CA PRO A 75 -8.91 -2.47 -1.93
C PRO A 75 -10.06 -1.80 -1.16
N HIS A 76 -9.91 -1.68 0.16
CA HIS A 76 -10.80 -0.91 1.01
C HIS A 76 -10.03 0.25 1.65
N PRO A 77 -10.58 1.49 1.73
CA PRO A 77 -9.86 2.63 2.29
C PRO A 77 -9.35 2.39 3.72
N ASP A 78 -10.13 1.68 4.54
CA ASP A 78 -9.76 1.37 5.93
C ASP A 78 -8.86 0.12 6.09
N ASP A 79 -8.32 -0.41 4.99
CA ASP A 79 -7.34 -1.49 5.07
C ASP A 79 -6.02 -0.96 5.65
N ASP A 80 -5.68 -1.45 6.84
CA ASP A 80 -4.49 -1.07 7.57
C ASP A 80 -3.21 -1.52 6.82
N LEU A 81 -2.30 -0.59 6.53
CA LEU A 81 -1.10 -0.84 5.73
C LEU A 81 -0.21 -1.90 6.42
N ALA A 82 0.12 -1.67 7.69
CA ALA A 82 1.00 -2.55 8.46
C ALA A 82 0.32 -3.85 8.88
N ARG A 83 -0.94 -3.79 9.29
CA ARG A 83 -1.63 -4.95 9.84
C ARG A 83 -2.30 -5.78 8.79
N PHE A 84 -2.93 -5.21 7.77
CA PHE A 84 -3.67 -5.95 6.75
C PHE A 84 -2.80 -6.26 5.54
N LEU A 85 -2.11 -5.27 4.99
CA LEU A 85 -1.25 -5.45 3.82
C LEU A 85 0.17 -5.90 4.18
N MET A 86 0.56 -5.80 5.45
CA MET A 86 1.91 -6.14 5.93
C MET A 86 2.99 -5.27 5.27
N ILE A 87 2.64 -4.01 4.95
CA ILE A 87 3.52 -3.00 4.36
C ILE A 87 4.17 -2.22 5.51
N ASP A 88 5.49 -2.08 5.49
CA ASP A 88 6.22 -1.25 6.46
C ASP A 88 6.39 0.21 5.98
N ASP A 89 6.96 1.07 6.84
CA ASP A 89 7.11 2.49 6.54
C ASP A 89 8.05 2.76 5.34
N GLU A 90 9.00 1.85 5.06
CA GLU A 90 9.90 1.96 3.90
C GLU A 90 9.11 1.65 2.62
N GLU A 91 8.32 0.59 2.62
CA GLU A 91 7.44 0.27 1.48
C GLU A 91 6.35 1.34 1.28
N VAL A 92 5.84 1.98 2.34
CA VAL A 92 4.95 3.15 2.20
C VAL A 92 5.68 4.32 1.52
N ALA A 93 6.95 4.55 1.86
CA ALA A 93 7.74 5.58 1.19
C ALA A 93 7.94 5.28 -0.30
N ASP A 94 8.19 4.02 -0.67
CA ASP A 94 8.29 3.59 -2.07
C ASP A 94 6.97 3.82 -2.84
N LEU A 95 5.82 3.56 -2.22
CA LEU A 95 4.51 3.85 -2.83
C LEU A 95 4.31 5.36 -3.05
N VAL A 96 4.74 6.18 -2.09
CA VAL A 96 4.67 7.64 -2.19
C VAL A 96 5.61 8.16 -3.29
N GLU A 97 6.83 7.64 -3.37
CA GLU A 97 7.80 7.94 -4.42
C GLU A 97 7.22 7.66 -5.80
N ALA A 98 6.69 6.46 -6.02
CA ALA A 98 6.05 6.08 -7.27
C ALA A 98 4.83 6.98 -7.60
N ALA A 99 4.09 7.42 -6.59
CA ALA A 99 2.99 8.36 -6.77
C ALA A 99 3.49 9.75 -7.21
N TRP A 100 4.55 10.25 -6.57
CA TRP A 100 5.14 11.55 -6.87
C TRP A 100 5.66 11.62 -8.31
N GLU A 101 6.35 10.58 -8.76
CA GLU A 101 6.79 10.45 -10.15
C GLU A 101 5.60 10.56 -11.12
N ARG A 102 4.53 9.81 -10.87
CA ARG A 102 3.31 9.82 -11.70
C ARG A 102 2.54 11.13 -11.64
N LEU A 103 2.65 11.87 -10.54
CA LEU A 103 2.08 13.21 -10.37
C LEU A 103 3.00 14.33 -10.89
N GLY A 104 4.15 13.99 -11.47
CA GLY A 104 5.11 14.95 -12.03
C GLY A 104 5.83 15.79 -10.97
N ARG A 105 5.98 15.27 -9.74
CA ARG A 105 6.70 15.93 -8.65
C ARG A 105 8.18 15.58 -8.69
N ALA A 106 9.01 16.55 -8.31
CA ALA A 106 10.41 16.28 -8.04
C ALA A 106 10.52 15.42 -6.79
N MET A 107 11.29 14.33 -6.89
CA MET A 107 11.61 13.49 -5.76
C MET A 107 12.37 14.26 -4.68
N PRO A 108 12.00 14.13 -3.40
CA PRO A 108 12.83 14.61 -2.31
C PRO A 108 14.22 14.03 -2.43
N THR A 109 15.23 14.87 -2.22
CA THR A 109 16.64 14.44 -2.25
C THR A 109 17.14 14.30 -0.82
N PRO A 110 18.25 13.60 -0.56
CA PRO A 110 18.86 13.60 0.76
C PRO A 110 19.22 15.02 1.27
N ALA A 111 19.36 16.00 0.37
CA ALA A 111 19.61 17.40 0.71
C ALA A 111 18.32 18.19 1.06
N ASP A 112 17.15 17.67 0.72
CA ASP A 112 15.83 18.23 1.02
C ASP A 112 14.85 17.08 1.32
N PRO A 113 14.98 16.44 2.50
CA PRO A 113 14.15 15.30 2.86
C PRO A 113 12.73 15.76 3.17
N VAL A 114 11.75 15.07 2.60
CA VAL A 114 10.33 15.26 2.97
C VAL A 114 9.99 14.21 4.02
N GLU A 115 9.61 14.66 5.21
CA GLU A 115 9.10 13.78 6.25
C GLU A 115 7.66 13.37 5.90
N LEU A 116 7.43 12.07 5.78
CA LEU A 116 6.11 11.52 5.52
C LEU A 116 5.30 11.49 6.83
N PRO A 117 4.03 11.92 6.82
CA PRO A 117 3.17 11.72 7.97
C PRO A 117 2.97 10.22 8.18
N SER A 118 2.75 9.81 9.44
CA SER A 118 2.35 8.43 9.73
C SER A 118 1.01 8.13 9.06
N MET A 119 0.99 7.07 8.25
CA MET A 119 -0.20 6.60 7.54
C MET A 119 -0.58 5.23 8.07
N LYS A 120 -1.82 5.10 8.55
CA LYS A 120 -2.29 3.84 9.11
C LYS A 120 -2.93 2.95 8.06
N ASP A 121 -3.71 3.54 7.16
CA ASP A 121 -4.53 2.82 6.20
C ASP A 121 -4.47 3.41 4.77
N VAL A 122 -5.12 2.75 3.82
CA VAL A 122 -5.17 3.16 2.41
C VAL A 122 -5.81 4.55 2.25
N ARG A 123 -6.73 4.94 3.14
CA ARG A 123 -7.37 6.26 3.15
C ARG A 123 -6.36 7.34 3.48
N ASP A 124 -5.54 7.14 4.52
CA ASP A 124 -4.49 8.09 4.89
C ASP A 124 -3.53 8.34 3.72
N LEU A 125 -3.12 7.26 3.02
CA LEU A 125 -2.31 7.36 1.80
C LEU A 125 -3.03 8.18 0.71
N ALA A 126 -4.30 7.89 0.43
CA ALA A 126 -5.07 8.61 -0.59
C ALA A 126 -5.21 10.11 -0.27
N VAL A 127 -5.48 10.44 0.99
CA VAL A 127 -5.62 11.82 1.46
C VAL A 127 -4.28 12.55 1.37
N TYR A 128 -3.18 11.89 1.72
CA TYR A 128 -1.85 12.44 1.56
C TYR A 128 -1.55 12.75 0.08
N LEU A 129 -1.78 11.79 -0.83
CA LEU A 129 -1.56 12.00 -2.27
C LEU A 129 -2.47 13.09 -2.84
N GLN A 130 -3.68 13.23 -2.32
CA GLN A 130 -4.59 14.32 -2.69
C GLN A 130 -4.02 15.68 -2.27
N SER A 131 -3.39 15.77 -1.10
CA SER A 131 -2.74 17.00 -0.65
C SER A 131 -1.54 17.38 -1.53
N VAL A 132 -0.74 16.39 -1.94
CA VAL A 132 0.41 16.56 -2.83
C VAL A 132 -0.03 17.05 -4.22
N ALA A 133 -1.08 16.44 -4.76
CA ALA A 133 -1.68 16.84 -6.04
C ALA A 133 -2.28 18.26 -5.97
N ALA A 134 -2.99 18.59 -4.91
CA ALA A 134 -3.59 19.92 -4.72
C ALA A 134 -2.53 21.03 -4.61
N ALA A 135 -1.38 20.75 -4.00
CA ALA A 135 -0.27 21.68 -3.95
C ALA A 135 0.37 21.92 -5.34
N SER A 136 0.19 21.01 -6.32
CA SER A 136 0.82 21.11 -7.64
C SER A 136 0.09 22.15 -8.49
N ASN A 137 -1.24 22.17 -8.39
CA ASN A 137 -2.10 23.14 -9.08
C ASN A 137 -1.93 24.59 -8.58
N ARG A 138 -1.13 24.84 -7.54
CA ARG A 138 -0.86 26.19 -6.99
C ARG A 138 0.49 26.78 -7.40
N GLN A 139 1.36 26.03 -8.08
CA GLN A 139 2.64 26.57 -8.56
C GLN A 139 2.41 27.28 -9.91
N PRO A 140 2.55 28.62 -10.00
CA PRO A 140 2.45 29.32 -11.28
C PRO A 140 3.61 28.89 -12.19
N ALA A 141 3.32 28.67 -13.47
CA ALA A 141 4.35 28.47 -14.48
C ALA A 141 5.32 29.66 -14.44
N ALA A 142 6.59 29.38 -14.17
CA ALA A 142 7.68 30.35 -14.23
C ALA A 142 8.07 30.64 -15.69
#